data_AF-A0A7X7XT19-F1
#
_entry.id   AF-A0A7X7XT19-F1
#
_cell.length_a   1.000
_cell.length_b   1.000
_cell.length_c   1.000
_cell.angle_alpha   90.00
_cell.angle_beta   90.00
_cell.angle_gamma   90.00
#
_symmetry.space_group_name_H-M   'P 1'
#
loop_
_entity.id
_entity.type
_entity.pdbx_description
1 polymer ?
#
loop_
_entity_poly.entity_id
_entity_poly.type
_entity_poly.pdbx_seq_one_letter_code
_entity_poly.pdbx_strand_id
1 'polypeptide(L)'
;MIRTVIYLILFILAIIFLFQNGGQPVTLKFLNWETPSPIPAGFIFIGALLIGAIVVWLYHLPQIIALKNKIKGLDRKISLLMEDIKRKENELNEIKKVKEDLEKKLGEKKEEIQEEKKTEEVKEEKEIESKKSSIFDFLKRKKDNE
;
A
#
# COMPACT_ATOMS: atom_id res chain seq x y z
N MET A 1 -21.87 -26.52 3.37
CA MET A 1 -22.13 -27.93 3.76
C MET A 1 -23.51 -28.40 3.27
N ILE A 2 -24.62 -27.77 3.69
CA ILE A 2 -25.98 -28.20 3.28
C ILE A 2 -26.18 -28.21 1.75
N ARG A 3 -25.69 -27.19 1.03
CA ARG A 3 -25.79 -27.10 -0.44
C ARG A 3 -25.09 -28.26 -1.13
N THR A 4 -23.91 -28.64 -0.63
CA THR A 4 -23.12 -29.76 -1.16
C THR A 4 -23.86 -31.08 -0.99
N VAL A 5 -24.48 -31.29 0.16
CA VAL A 5 -25.29 -32.49 0.43
C VAL A 5 -26.50 -32.54 -0.52
N ILE A 6 -27.19 -31.42 -0.71
CA ILE A 6 -28.33 -31.33 -1.65
C ILE A 6 -27.88 -31.65 -3.09
N TYR A 7 -26.77 -31.07 -3.57
CA TYR A 7 -26.26 -31.36 -4.91
C TYR A 7 -25.84 -32.82 -5.08
N LEU A 8 -25.25 -33.43 -4.05
CA LEU A 8 -24.89 -34.84 -4.08
C LEU A 8 -26.13 -35.74 -4.19
N ILE A 9 -27.19 -35.44 -3.43
CA ILE A 9 -28.47 -36.17 -3.52
C ILE A 9 -29.07 -36.02 -4.92
N LEU A 10 -29.14 -34.79 -5.45
CA LEU A 10 -29.66 -34.54 -6.80
C LEU A 10 -28.83 -35.26 -7.87
N PHE A 11 -27.51 -35.33 -7.71
CA PHE A 11 -26.63 -36.03 -8.62
C PHE A 11 -26.88 -37.55 -8.61
N ILE A 12 -27.03 -38.14 -7.43
CA ILE A 12 -27.38 -39.57 -7.29
C ILE A 12 -28.75 -39.85 -7.93
N LEU A 13 -29.75 -39.00 -7.69
CA LEU A 13 -31.06 -39.13 -8.31
C LEU A 13 -31.00 -39.02 -9.85
N ALA A 14 -30.18 -38.11 -10.37
CA ALA A 14 -29.96 -37.96 -11.81
C ALA A 14 -29.34 -39.23 -12.43
N ILE A 15 -28.37 -39.86 -11.75
CA ILE A 15 -27.78 -41.14 -12.20
C ILE A 15 -28.83 -42.25 -12.18
N ILE A 16 -29.61 -42.38 -11.11
CA ILE A 16 -30.67 -43.37 -11.01
C ILE A 16 -31.70 -43.19 -12.14
N PHE A 17 -32.09 -41.94 -12.41
CA PHE A 17 -32.99 -41.61 -13.52
C PHE A 17 -32.41 -42.05 -14.87
N LEU A 18 -31.15 -41.73 -15.15
CA LEU A 18 -30.45 -42.12 -16.37
C LEU A 18 -30.37 -43.64 -16.54
N PHE A 19 -30.11 -44.37 -15.47
CA PHE A 19 -30.01 -45.84 -15.53
C PHE A 19 -31.36 -46.51 -15.75
N GLN A 20 -32.42 -46.03 -15.09
CA GLN A 20 -33.75 -46.64 -15.17
C GLN A 20 -34.55 -46.22 -16.41
N ASN A 21 -34.41 -44.95 -16.83
CA ASN A 21 -35.27 -44.35 -17.85
C ASN A 21 -34.51 -43.84 -19.07
N GLY A 22 -33.16 -43.77 -19.01
CA GLY A 22 -32.37 -43.11 -20.06
C GLY A 22 -32.46 -43.77 -21.44
N GLY A 23 -32.70 -45.08 -21.50
CA GLY A 23 -32.88 -45.81 -22.75
C GLY A 23 -34.30 -45.76 -23.34
N GLN A 24 -35.28 -45.23 -22.62
CA GLN A 24 -36.67 -45.20 -23.09
C GLN A 24 -36.80 -44.23 -24.27
N PRO A 25 -37.41 -44.65 -25.40
CA PRO A 25 -37.60 -43.79 -26.55
C PRO A 25 -38.67 -42.73 -26.25
N VAL A 26 -38.34 -41.46 -26.47
CA VAL A 26 -39.24 -40.33 -26.25
C VAL A 26 -39.31 -39.47 -27.50
N THR A 27 -40.52 -39.13 -27.91
CA THR A 27 -40.77 -38.15 -28.98
C THR A 27 -40.95 -36.78 -28.35
N LEU A 28 -40.09 -35.82 -28.72
CA LEU A 28 -40.25 -34.43 -28.29
C LEU A 28 -41.19 -33.73 -29.25
N LYS A 29 -42.18 -33.01 -28.70
CA LYS A 29 -43.10 -32.18 -29.46
C LYS A 29 -43.03 -30.74 -28.96
N PHE A 30 -42.70 -29.83 -29.86
CA PHE A 30 -42.61 -28.40 -29.61
C PHE A 30 -43.49 -27.65 -30.62
N LEU A 31 -44.61 -27.09 -30.15
CA LEU A 31 -45.59 -26.42 -31.01
C LEU A 31 -46.01 -27.35 -32.19
N ASN A 32 -45.62 -27.01 -33.41
CA ASN A 32 -45.92 -27.77 -34.63
C ASN A 32 -44.74 -28.64 -35.12
N TRP A 33 -43.66 -28.72 -34.36
CA TRP A 33 -42.48 -29.52 -34.69
C TRP A 33 -42.39 -30.73 -33.75
N GLU A 34 -42.01 -31.87 -34.30
CA GLU A 34 -41.72 -33.09 -33.56
C GLU A 34 -40.43 -33.74 -34.04
N THR A 35 -39.78 -34.49 -33.16
CA THR A 35 -38.56 -35.20 -33.54
C THR A 35 -38.88 -36.29 -34.56
N PRO A 36 -38.17 -36.36 -35.70
CA PRO A 36 -38.45 -37.30 -36.79
C PRO A 36 -38.25 -38.76 -36.40
N SER A 37 -37.44 -39.03 -35.37
CA SER A 37 -37.32 -40.33 -34.73
C SER A 37 -37.34 -40.17 -33.21
N PRO A 38 -37.87 -41.16 -32.45
CA PRO A 38 -37.80 -41.14 -30.99
C PRO A 38 -36.35 -41.13 -30.51
N ILE A 39 -36.05 -40.22 -29.59
CA ILE A 39 -34.71 -40.05 -29.01
C ILE A 39 -34.70 -40.67 -27.62
N PRO A 40 -33.65 -41.40 -27.21
CA PRO A 40 -33.55 -41.89 -25.84
C PRO A 40 -33.62 -40.74 -24.82
N ALA A 41 -34.46 -40.89 -23.79
CA ALA A 41 -34.72 -39.88 -22.77
C ALA A 41 -33.43 -39.38 -22.08
N GLY A 42 -32.41 -40.23 -21.98
CA GLY A 42 -31.11 -39.88 -21.41
C GLY A 42 -30.39 -38.77 -22.15
N PHE A 43 -30.45 -38.76 -23.50
CA PHE A 43 -29.84 -37.69 -24.30
C PHE A 43 -30.56 -36.35 -24.09
N ILE A 44 -31.90 -36.39 -24.01
CA ILE A 44 -32.72 -35.21 -23.75
C ILE A 44 -32.39 -34.63 -22.37
N PHE A 45 -32.30 -35.50 -21.37
CA PHE A 45 -31.99 -35.11 -19.99
C PHE A 45 -30.58 -34.51 -19.85
N ILE A 46 -29.57 -35.14 -20.44
CA ILE A 46 -28.20 -34.61 -20.45
C ILE A 46 -28.15 -33.28 -21.20
N GLY A 47 -28.83 -33.17 -22.34
CA GLY A 47 -28.93 -31.94 -23.10
C GLY A 47 -29.55 -30.80 -22.27
N ALA A 48 -30.64 -31.08 -21.56
CA ALA A 48 -31.29 -30.11 -20.68
C ALA A 48 -30.37 -29.67 -19.52
N LEU A 49 -29.63 -30.59 -18.92
CA LEU A 49 -28.65 -30.26 -17.88
C LEU A 49 -27.52 -29.37 -18.41
N LEU A 50 -26.99 -29.67 -19.60
CA LEU A 50 -25.94 -28.87 -20.23
C LEU A 50 -26.45 -27.47 -20.56
N ILE A 51 -27.65 -27.35 -21.13
CA ILE A 51 -28.27 -26.05 -21.41
C ILE A 51 -28.46 -25.26 -20.10
N GLY A 52 -28.97 -25.90 -19.05
CA GLY A 52 -29.11 -25.27 -17.73
C GLY A 52 -27.77 -24.76 -17.18
N ALA A 53 -26.70 -25.55 -17.30
CA ALA A 53 -25.36 -25.15 -16.89
C ALA A 53 -24.85 -23.95 -17.71
N ILE A 54 -25.07 -23.93 -19.02
CA ILE A 54 -24.70 -22.81 -19.89
C ILE A 54 -25.46 -21.55 -19.50
N VAL A 55 -26.77 -21.63 -19.24
CA VAL A 55 -27.59 -20.48 -18.83
C VAL A 55 -27.11 -19.90 -17.51
N VAL A 56 -26.85 -20.74 -16.51
CA VAL A 56 -26.32 -20.30 -15.21
C VAL A 56 -24.95 -19.67 -15.37
N TRP A 57 -24.07 -20.27 -16.18
CA TRP A 57 -22.75 -19.73 -16.47
C TRP A 57 -22.83 -18.35 -17.13
N LEU A 58 -23.71 -18.20 -18.13
CA LEU A 58 -23.94 -16.93 -18.83
C LEU A 58 -24.51 -15.86 -17.90
N TYR A 59 -25.41 -16.24 -16.98
CA TYR A 59 -25.96 -15.35 -15.96
C TYR A 59 -24.89 -14.78 -15.02
N HIS A 60 -23.88 -15.57 -14.66
CA HIS A 60 -22.77 -15.13 -13.79
C HIS A 60 -21.66 -14.38 -14.50
N LEU A 61 -21.61 -14.43 -15.83
CA LEU A 61 -20.55 -13.83 -16.64
C LEU A 61 -20.35 -12.31 -16.41
N PRO A 62 -21.40 -11.48 -16.30
CA PRO A 62 -21.25 -10.06 -15.98
C PRO A 62 -20.63 -9.81 -14.61
N GLN A 63 -20.99 -10.61 -13.61
CA GLN A 63 -20.43 -10.50 -12.25
C GLN A 63 -18.94 -10.80 -12.25
N ILE A 64 -18.52 -11.84 -12.97
CA ILE A 64 -17.10 -12.21 -13.10
C ILE A 64 -16.31 -11.05 -13.71
N ILE A 65 -16.82 -10.44 -14.78
CA ILE A 65 -16.17 -9.28 -15.44
C ILE A 65 -16.10 -8.09 -14.48
N ALA A 66 -17.19 -7.77 -13.78
CA ALA A 66 -17.22 -6.68 -12.81
C ALA A 66 -16.21 -6.89 -11.67
N LEU A 67 -16.11 -8.10 -11.13
CA LEU A 67 -15.14 -8.45 -10.10
C LEU A 67 -13.71 -8.29 -10.62
N LYS A 68 -13.42 -8.78 -11.83
CA LYS A 68 -12.09 -8.64 -12.46
C LYS A 68 -11.69 -7.17 -12.62
N ASN A 69 -12.62 -6.32 -13.01
CA ASN A 69 -12.37 -4.89 -13.15
C ASN A 69 -12.13 -4.22 -11.78
N LYS A 70 -12.88 -4.62 -10.75
CA LYS A 70 -12.64 -4.14 -9.37
C LYS A 70 -11.25 -4.53 -8.86
N ILE A 71 -10.83 -5.78 -9.08
CA ILE A 71 -9.49 -6.25 -8.70
C ILE A 71 -8.41 -5.40 -9.38
N LYS A 72 -8.50 -5.18 -10.69
CA LYS A 72 -7.55 -4.30 -11.41
C LYS A 72 -7.54 -2.87 -10.84
N GLY A 73 -8.70 -2.34 -10.45
CA GLY A 73 -8.79 -1.02 -9.82
C GLY A 73 -8.10 -0.97 -8.45
N LEU A 74 -8.27 -2.03 -7.64
CA LEU A 74 -7.61 -2.19 -6.35
C LEU A 74 -6.08 -2.30 -6.52
N ASP A 75 -5.61 -3.12 -7.47
CA ASP A 75 -4.17 -3.28 -7.74
C ASP A 75 -3.50 -1.96 -8.13
N ARG A 76 -4.18 -1.16 -8.97
CA ARG A 76 -3.69 0.19 -9.32
C ARG A 76 -3.59 1.09 -8.10
N LYS A 77 -4.58 1.07 -7.20
CA LYS A 77 -4.54 1.87 -5.96
C LYS A 77 -3.40 1.42 -5.05
N ILE A 78 -3.17 0.11 -4.93
CA ILE A 78 -2.04 -0.44 -4.17
C ILE A 78 -0.72 0.08 -4.75
N SER A 79 -0.54 0.01 -6.07
CA SER A 79 0.67 0.49 -6.73
C SER A 79 0.93 1.98 -6.49
N LEU A 80 -0.12 2.82 -6.60
CA LEU A 80 0.01 4.26 -6.36
C LEU A 80 0.34 4.57 -4.90
N LEU A 81 -0.30 3.89 -3.95
CA LEU A 81 -0.02 4.06 -2.52
C LEU A 81 1.40 3.61 -2.16
N MET A 82 1.90 2.52 -2.77
CA MET A 82 3.28 2.09 -2.61
C MET A 82 4.27 3.12 -3.13
N GLU A 83 3.98 3.73 -4.28
CA GLU A 83 4.82 4.80 -4.85
C GLU A 83 4.81 6.05 -3.95
N ASP A 84 3.65 6.43 -3.42
CA ASP A 84 3.52 7.54 -2.46
C ASP A 84 4.28 7.28 -1.16
N ILE A 85 4.24 6.05 -0.63
CA ILE A 85 5.03 5.65 0.55
C ILE A 85 6.52 5.82 0.25
N LYS A 86 6.99 5.29 -0.88
CA LYS A 86 8.39 5.39 -1.28
C LYS A 86 8.83 6.85 -1.45
N ARG A 87 8.00 7.70 -2.03
CA ARG A 87 8.26 9.14 -2.16
C ARG A 87 8.40 9.80 -0.78
N LYS A 88 7.47 9.53 0.14
CA LYS A 88 7.51 10.08 1.50
C LYS A 88 8.71 9.58 2.29
N GLU A 89 9.11 8.33 2.12
CA GLU A 89 10.33 7.81 2.73
C GLU A 89 11.59 8.54 2.24
N ASN A 90 11.66 8.84 0.95
CA ASN A 90 12.75 9.63 0.38
C ASN A 90 12.77 11.07 0.93
N GLU A 91 11.62 11.74 0.94
CA GLU A 91 11.48 13.09 1.54
C GLU A 91 11.91 13.10 3.01
N LEU A 92 11.49 12.09 3.79
CA LEU A 92 11.87 11.96 5.20
C LEU A 92 13.39 11.80 5.36
N ASN A 93 14.02 11.01 4.49
CA ASN A 93 15.48 10.81 4.51
C ASN A 93 16.24 12.08 4.13
N GLU A 94 15.75 12.87 3.17
CA GLU A 94 16.34 14.16 2.83
C GLU A 94 16.21 15.15 4.00
N ILE A 95 15.02 15.25 4.61
CA ILE A 95 14.80 16.11 5.78
C ILE A 95 15.73 15.70 6.93
N LYS A 96 15.94 14.40 7.17
CA LYS A 96 16.89 13.92 8.19
C LYS A 96 18.31 14.38 7.91
N LYS A 97 18.79 14.26 6.68
CA LYS A 97 20.13 14.74 6.29
C LYS A 97 20.28 16.24 6.51
N VAL A 98 19.30 17.02 6.04
CA VAL A 98 19.31 18.49 6.22
C VAL A 98 19.32 18.85 7.71
N LYS A 99 18.55 18.12 8.53
CA LYS A 99 18.54 18.32 9.98
C LYS A 99 19.91 18.03 10.60
N GLU A 100 20.55 16.92 10.26
CA GLU A 100 21.90 16.56 10.73
C GLU A 100 22.94 17.62 10.32
N ASP A 101 22.89 18.10 9.07
CA ASP A 101 23.78 19.16 8.59
C ASP A 101 23.58 20.48 9.34
N LEU A 102 22.32 20.85 9.62
CA LEU A 102 21.99 22.04 10.40
C LEU A 102 22.44 21.92 11.85
N GLU A 103 22.25 20.76 12.49
CA GLU A 103 22.72 20.50 13.86
C GLU A 103 24.25 20.62 13.94
N LYS A 104 24.97 20.10 12.93
CA LYS A 104 26.43 20.25 12.84
C LYS A 104 26.86 21.71 12.72
N LYS A 105 26.28 22.46 11.78
CA LYS A 105 26.55 23.90 11.61
C LYS A 105 26.20 24.72 12.86
N LEU A 106 25.14 24.34 13.57
CA LEU A 106 24.76 24.98 14.81
C LEU A 106 25.79 24.73 15.92
N GLY A 107 26.38 23.52 15.97
CA GLY A 107 27.49 23.17 16.85
C GLY A 107 28.72 24.02 16.57
N GLU A 108 29.18 24.03 15.32
CA GLU A 108 30.34 24.82 14.86
C GLU A 108 30.16 26.31 15.20
N LYS A 109 28.98 26.88 14.91
CA LYS A 109 28.69 28.28 15.22
C LYS A 109 28.64 28.58 16.72
N LYS A 110 28.23 27.63 17.56
CA LYS A 110 28.25 27.79 19.03
C LYS A 110 29.67 27.77 19.57
N GLU A 111 30.55 26.98 18.97
CA GLU A 111 31.98 26.92 19.32
C GLU A 111 32.68 28.23 18.92
N GLU A 112 32.45 28.73 17.70
CA GLU A 112 32.97 30.04 17.24
C GLU A 112 32.55 31.18 18.19
N ILE A 113 31.28 31.23 18.60
CA ILE A 113 30.79 32.26 19.53
C ILE A 113 31.44 32.15 20.92
N GLN A 114 31.78 30.94 21.37
CA GLN A 114 32.49 30.76 22.64
C GLN A 114 33.96 31.17 22.55
N GLU A 115 34.61 30.91 21.42
CA GLU A 115 35.98 31.34 21.17
C GLU A 115 36.09 32.85 20.99
N GLU A 116 35.16 33.48 20.28
CA GLU A 116 35.08 34.94 20.17
C GLU A 116 34.89 35.59 21.55
N LYS A 117 33.97 35.08 22.38
CA LYS A 117 33.78 35.57 23.75
C LYS A 117 35.02 35.43 24.62
N LYS A 118 35.71 34.28 24.58
CA LYS A 118 36.98 34.10 25.30
C LYS A 118 38.06 35.06 24.80
N THR A 119 38.09 35.34 23.51
CA THR A 119 39.09 36.24 22.91
C THR A 119 38.79 37.71 23.25
N GLU A 120 37.51 38.09 23.34
CA GLU A 120 37.08 39.41 23.80
C GLU A 120 37.36 39.61 25.30
N GLU A 121 37.03 38.64 26.15
CA GLU A 121 37.35 38.69 27.60
C GLU A 121 38.87 38.84 27.83
N VAL A 122 39.70 38.09 27.09
CA VAL A 122 41.17 38.19 27.19
C VAL A 122 41.70 39.53 26.67
N LYS A 123 41.05 40.15 25.67
CA LYS A 123 41.42 41.49 25.18
C LYS A 123 41.03 42.57 26.19
N GLU A 124 39.83 42.49 26.76
CA GLU A 124 39.39 43.43 27.80
C GLU A 124 40.28 43.36 29.05
N GLU A 125 40.63 42.16 29.52
CA GLU A 125 41.56 42.01 30.65
C GLU A 125 42.93 42.64 30.38
N LYS A 126 43.52 42.39 29.20
CA LYS A 126 44.81 42.99 28.80
C LYS A 126 44.74 44.51 28.69
N GLU A 127 43.62 45.06 28.22
CA GLU A 127 43.42 46.50 28.10
C GLU A 127 43.24 47.17 29.47
N ILE A 128 42.55 46.51 30.40
CA ILE A 128 42.40 46.93 31.80
C ILE A 128 43.76 46.88 32.52
N GLU A 129 44.55 45.82 32.30
CA GLU A 129 45.87 45.64 32.92
C GLU A 129 46.89 46.67 32.39
N SER A 130 46.86 46.94 31.07
CA SER A 130 47.59 48.05 30.42
C SER A 130 47.24 49.41 31.03
N LYS A 131 45.94 49.72 31.17
CA LYS A 131 45.48 50.98 31.79
C LYS A 131 45.94 51.08 33.25
N LYS A 132 45.84 50.00 34.04
CA LYS A 132 46.34 49.96 35.42
C LYS A 132 47.85 50.20 35.51
N SER A 133 48.65 49.56 34.64
CA SER A 133 50.10 49.79 34.55
C SER A 133 50.42 51.25 34.23
N SER A 134 49.74 51.84 33.25
CA SER A 134 49.97 53.25 32.88
C SER A 134 49.64 54.23 34.00
N ILE A 135 48.57 53.96 34.76
CA ILE A 135 48.17 54.76 35.94
C ILE A 135 49.20 54.59 37.06
N PHE A 136 49.69 53.37 37.28
CA PHE A 136 50.70 53.10 38.30
C PHE A 136 52.02 53.82 38.00
N ASP A 137 52.48 53.79 36.75
CA ASP A 137 53.68 54.51 36.30
C ASP A 137 53.52 56.03 36.37
N PHE A 138 52.30 56.54 36.16
CA PHE A 138 51.99 57.96 36.35
C PHE A 138 52.06 58.36 37.83
N LEU A 139 51.49 57.55 38.73
CA LEU A 139 51.52 57.79 40.17
C LEU A 139 52.94 57.70 40.75
N LYS A 140 53.74 56.75 40.25
CA LYS A 140 55.15 56.59 40.64
C LYS A 140 55.99 57.81 40.22
N ARG A 141 55.84 58.27 38.97
CA ARG A 141 56.48 59.50 38.48
C ARG A 141 56.07 60.76 39.25
N LYS A 142 54.85 60.80 39.79
CA LYS A 142 54.41 61.92 40.64
C LYS A 142 55.06 61.88 42.03
N LYS A 143 55.27 60.68 42.57
CA LYS A 143 55.92 60.45 43.86
C LYS A 143 57.44 60.66 43.84
N ASP A 144 58.08 60.38 42.71
CA ASP A 144 59.54 60.56 42.55
C ASP A 144 59.96 62.02 42.26
N ASN A 145 58.98 62.94 42.09
CA ASN A 145 59.19 64.37 41.79
C ASN A 145 58.78 65.30 42.97
N GLU A 146 58.50 64.74 44.15
CA GLU A 146 58.37 65.46 45.44
C GLU A 146 59.60 65.20 46.31
#